data_AF-N9NDY8-F1
#
_entry.id   AF-N9NDY8-F1
#
_cell.length_a   1.000
_cell.length_b   1.000
_cell.length_c   1.000
_cell.angle_alpha   90.00
_cell.angle_beta   90.00
_cell.angle_gamma   90.00
#
_symmetry.space_group_name_H-M   'P 1'
#
loop_
_entity.id
_entity.type
_entity.pdbx_description
1 polymer ?
#
loop_
_entity_poly.entity_id
_entity_poly.type
_entity_poly.pdbx_seq_one_letter_code
_entity_poly.pdbx_strand_id
1 'polypeptide(L)'
;MSAPRSFDLARLQLRHPDAFFCRLSYSRYKYLNQTIDPYLYLRIGILMLITAFCGLCFSLPFYPDFMDSKNQAISAGTIVLISMLYPYIWRAQFQAKYSSVRYAKRLQSCLYIQTLIVVLSLINYQYFHSAFIALPCLGLLAFSSFVAVLIEPGFRSSTRSTLLVRLQHIRQLAYWSYQQSQSKEPEPVPLQKDLKKYYLELHQRCMQEEQKLLDEIHYKNFKEAFLDH
;
A
#
# COMPACT_ATOMS: atom_id res chain seq x y z
N MET A 1 1.20 -3.26 40.15
CA MET A 1 1.00 -3.44 38.68
C MET A 1 -0.03 -2.42 38.24
N SER A 2 0.36 -1.38 37.50
CA SER A 2 -0.58 -0.36 37.02
C SER A 2 -1.33 -0.88 35.79
N ALA A 3 -2.66 -0.71 35.79
CA ALA A 3 -3.51 -1.04 34.65
C ALA A 3 -2.94 -0.40 33.37
N PRO A 4 -2.92 -1.10 32.22
CA PRO A 4 -2.48 -0.51 30.97
C PRO A 4 -3.38 0.69 30.68
N ARG A 5 -2.81 1.90 30.71
CA ARG A 5 -3.51 3.14 30.36
C ARG A 5 -4.16 2.93 28.99
N SER A 6 -5.48 3.10 28.91
CA SER A 6 -6.26 3.03 27.68
C SER A 6 -5.61 3.89 26.60
N PHE A 7 -5.51 3.36 25.38
CA PHE A 7 -4.93 4.09 24.25
C PHE A 7 -5.82 5.30 23.90
N ASP A 8 -5.34 6.50 24.23
CA ASP A 8 -6.06 7.75 24.02
C ASP A 8 -5.43 8.53 22.86
N LEU A 9 -6.06 8.40 21.69
CA LEU A 9 -5.59 9.04 20.47
C LEU A 9 -5.69 10.57 20.54
N ALA A 10 -6.72 11.13 21.18
CA ALA A 10 -6.92 12.58 21.26
C ALA A 10 -5.82 13.22 22.10
N ARG A 11 -5.46 12.59 23.22
CA ARG A 11 -4.33 13.06 24.04
C ARG A 11 -2.99 12.92 23.31
N LEU A 12 -2.82 11.88 22.50
CA LEU A 12 -1.62 11.70 21.68
C LEU A 12 -1.54 12.72 20.53
N GLN A 13 -2.69 13.14 19.96
CA GLN A 13 -2.78 14.23 18.99
C GLN A 13 -2.32 15.57 19.55
N LEU A 14 -2.78 15.90 20.76
CA LEU A 14 -2.35 17.12 21.43
C LEU A 14 -0.87 17.10 21.81
N ARG A 15 -0.31 15.92 22.09
CA ARG A 15 1.09 15.77 22.48
C ARG A 15 2.05 15.75 21.30
N HIS A 16 1.66 15.14 20.18
CA HIS A 16 2.51 14.91 19.00
C HIS A 16 1.76 15.32 17.72
N PRO A 17 1.46 16.61 17.52
CA PRO A 17 0.66 17.04 16.37
C PRO A 17 1.31 16.66 15.03
N ASP A 18 2.64 16.76 14.93
CA ASP A 18 3.40 16.46 13.71
C ASP A 18 3.27 15.00 13.26
N ALA A 19 3.00 14.09 14.19
CA ALA A 19 2.80 12.68 13.87
C ALA A 19 1.61 12.44 12.93
N PHE A 20 0.58 13.29 13.00
CA PHE A 20 -0.66 13.16 12.22
C PHE A 20 -0.55 13.80 10.83
N PHE A 21 0.48 14.63 10.62
CA PHE A 21 0.84 15.16 9.30
C PHE A 21 1.86 14.29 8.56
N CYS A 22 2.33 13.20 9.19
CA CYS A 22 3.22 12.25 8.54
C CYS A 22 2.56 11.61 7.30
N ARG A 23 3.17 11.81 6.13
CA ARG A 23 2.63 11.34 4.85
C ARG A 23 2.93 9.86 4.63
N LEU A 24 1.89 9.04 4.63
CA LEU A 24 1.94 7.65 4.18
C LEU A 24 1.72 7.59 2.67
N SER A 25 2.61 6.89 1.96
CA SER A 25 2.53 6.71 0.50
C SER A 25 1.46 5.71 0.08
N TYR A 26 0.90 4.94 1.01
CA TYR A 26 -0.04 3.86 0.76
C TYR A 26 -1.43 4.14 1.32
N SER A 27 -2.43 3.47 0.76
CA SER A 27 -3.84 3.53 1.16
C SER A 27 -4.35 4.99 1.19
N ARG A 28 -4.26 5.70 0.06
CA ARG A 28 -4.67 7.13 -0.01
C ARG A 28 -6.17 7.30 -0.20
N TYR A 29 -6.84 6.35 -0.85
CA TYR A 29 -8.30 6.36 -1.03
C TYR A 29 -8.93 5.41 -0.02
N LYS A 30 -9.09 5.86 1.23
CA LYS A 30 -9.74 5.07 2.29
C LYS A 30 -11.22 5.40 2.48
N TYR A 31 -11.62 6.61 2.11
CA TYR A 31 -12.90 7.20 2.53
C TYR A 31 -14.14 6.65 1.84
N LEU A 32 -13.98 5.80 0.82
CA LEU A 32 -15.03 5.29 -0.06
C LEU A 32 -14.67 3.86 -0.54
N ASN A 33 -14.32 2.97 0.40
CA ASN A 33 -13.98 1.56 0.11
C ASN A 33 -14.91 0.60 0.86
N GLN A 34 -16.22 0.89 0.89
CA GLN A 34 -17.18 -0.18 1.17
C GLN A 34 -17.12 -1.16 0.00
N THR A 35 -17.13 -2.47 0.28
CA THR A 35 -17.08 -3.55 -0.74
C THR A 35 -18.16 -3.44 -1.82
N ILE A 36 -19.21 -2.67 -1.54
CA ILE A 36 -20.42 -2.50 -2.35
C ILE A 36 -20.43 -1.14 -3.06
N ASP A 37 -19.43 -0.31 -2.87
CA ASP A 37 -19.39 1.01 -3.48
C ASP A 37 -19.09 0.89 -5.00
N PRO A 38 -20.02 1.22 -5.92
CA PRO A 38 -19.75 1.18 -7.36
C PRO A 38 -18.58 2.12 -7.74
N TYR A 39 -18.34 3.18 -6.95
CA TYR A 39 -17.20 4.06 -7.15
C TYR A 39 -15.86 3.38 -6.84
N LEU A 40 -15.82 2.35 -6.00
CA LEU A 40 -14.62 1.53 -5.77
C LEU A 40 -14.22 0.78 -7.05
N TYR A 41 -15.17 0.08 -7.67
CA TYR A 41 -14.92 -0.66 -8.91
C TYR A 41 -14.55 0.28 -10.06
N LEU A 42 -15.22 1.44 -10.15
CA LEU A 42 -14.87 2.48 -11.13
C LEU A 42 -13.42 2.95 -10.94
N ARG A 43 -12.98 3.23 -9.70
CA ARG A 43 -11.61 3.64 -9.40
C ARG A 43 -10.59 2.57 -9.72
N ILE A 44 -10.87 1.31 -9.37
CA ILE A 44 -10.02 0.17 -9.74
C ILE A 44 -9.89 0.12 -11.27
N GLY A 45 -11.01 0.21 -11.99
CA GLY A 45 -11.04 0.28 -13.46
C GLY A 45 -10.16 1.40 -14.02
N ILE A 46 -10.33 2.63 -13.51
CA ILE A 46 -9.54 3.79 -13.94
C ILE A 46 -8.04 3.59 -13.66
N LEU A 47 -7.66 3.09 -12.48
CA LEU A 47 -6.25 2.84 -12.15
C LEU A 47 -5.63 1.74 -13.04
N MET A 48 -6.40 0.71 -13.38
CA MET A 48 -5.96 -0.32 -14.31
C MET A 48 -5.75 0.26 -15.72
N LEU A 49 -6.70 1.06 -16.20
CA LEU A 49 -6.61 1.73 -17.50
C LEU A 49 -5.41 2.67 -17.58
N ILE A 50 -5.16 3.47 -16.53
CA ILE A 50 -3.98 4.34 -16.45
C ILE A 50 -2.70 3.51 -16.53
N THR A 51 -2.61 2.42 -15.76
CA THR A 51 -1.40 1.58 -15.76
C THR A 51 -1.15 0.94 -17.13
N ALA A 52 -2.20 0.42 -17.77
CA ALA A 52 -2.13 -0.15 -19.11
C ALA A 52 -1.75 0.91 -20.15
N PHE A 53 -2.37 2.09 -20.09
CA PHE A 53 -2.06 3.22 -20.96
C PHE A 53 -0.60 3.66 -20.82
N CYS A 54 -0.09 3.82 -19.59
CA CYS A 54 1.32 4.11 -19.36
C CYS A 54 2.24 3.04 -19.96
N GLY A 55 1.91 1.75 -19.80
CA GLY A 55 2.67 0.66 -20.40
C GLY A 55 2.72 0.75 -21.93
N LEU A 56 1.58 1.07 -22.57
CA LEU A 56 1.51 1.29 -24.01
C LEU A 56 2.29 2.54 -24.46
N CYS A 57 2.21 3.65 -23.72
CA CYS A 57 2.97 4.87 -24.00
C CYS A 57 4.49 4.63 -23.92
N PHE A 58 4.95 3.77 -23.01
CA PHE A 58 6.36 3.37 -22.99
C PHE A 58 6.71 2.41 -24.14
N SER A 59 5.76 1.62 -24.64
CA SER A 59 6.00 0.65 -25.71
C SER A 59 6.02 1.29 -27.11
N LEU A 60 5.18 2.30 -27.33
CA LEU A 60 4.95 2.97 -28.62
C LEU A 60 6.22 3.55 -29.27
N PRO A 61 7.11 4.26 -28.54
CA PRO A 61 8.34 4.81 -29.11
C PRO A 61 9.35 3.76 -29.57
N PHE A 62 9.35 2.57 -28.94
CA PHE A 62 10.30 1.51 -29.29
C PHE A 62 9.82 0.65 -30.46
N TYR A 63 8.51 0.60 -30.71
CA TYR A 63 7.95 -0.29 -31.72
C TYR A 63 8.36 0.00 -33.17
N PRO A 64 8.32 1.24 -33.69
CA PRO A 64 8.54 1.48 -35.12
C PRO A 64 10.02 1.34 -35.54
N ASP A 65 10.96 1.65 -34.65
CA ASP A 65 12.38 1.81 -35.03
C ASP A 65 13.32 0.76 -34.39
N PHE A 66 12.90 0.06 -33.33
CA PHE A 66 13.81 -0.77 -32.53
C PHE A 66 13.34 -2.21 -32.28
N MET A 67 12.13 -2.59 -32.67
CA MET A 67 11.53 -3.88 -32.29
C MET A 67 10.92 -4.61 -33.48
N ASP A 68 11.13 -5.93 -33.55
CA ASP A 68 10.64 -6.77 -34.64
C ASP A 68 9.16 -7.14 -34.47
N SER A 69 8.62 -6.98 -33.25
CA SER A 69 7.22 -7.32 -32.97
C SER A 69 6.56 -6.42 -31.93
N LYS A 70 5.23 -6.29 -32.05
CA LYS A 70 4.38 -5.55 -31.10
C LYS A 70 4.52 -6.09 -29.68
N ASN A 71 4.60 -7.41 -29.54
CA ASN A 71 4.66 -8.08 -28.24
C ASN A 71 6.03 -7.91 -27.56
N GLN A 72 7.09 -7.79 -28.34
CA GLN A 72 8.41 -7.42 -27.84
C GLN A 72 8.40 -5.99 -27.29
N ALA A 73 7.80 -5.03 -28.02
CA ALA A 73 7.63 -3.66 -27.55
C ALA A 73 6.78 -3.58 -26.26
N ILE A 74 5.67 -4.32 -26.17
CA ILE A 74 4.84 -4.40 -24.95
C ILE A 74 5.65 -4.97 -23.77
N SER A 75 6.47 -6.00 -24.02
CA SER A 75 7.31 -6.60 -22.98
C SER A 75 8.37 -5.61 -22.47
N ALA A 76 9.01 -4.86 -23.38
CA ALA A 76 9.95 -3.79 -23.02
C ALA A 76 9.26 -2.67 -22.22
N GLY A 77 8.11 -2.17 -22.69
CA GLY A 77 7.34 -1.14 -21.99
C GLY A 77 6.90 -1.59 -20.60
N THR A 78 6.53 -2.88 -20.43
CA THR A 78 6.19 -3.47 -19.13
C THR A 78 7.41 -3.46 -18.18
N ILE A 79 8.59 -3.83 -18.67
CA ILE A 79 9.84 -3.83 -17.87
C ILE A 79 10.20 -2.41 -17.42
N VAL A 80 10.13 -1.43 -18.34
CA VAL A 80 10.39 -0.02 -18.04
C VAL A 80 9.40 0.51 -17.00
N LEU A 81 8.11 0.21 -17.18
CA LEU A 81 7.07 0.63 -16.24
C LEU A 81 7.31 0.04 -14.85
N ILE A 82 7.67 -1.24 -14.73
CA ILE A 82 8.00 -1.85 -13.43
C ILE A 82 9.22 -1.18 -12.82
N SER A 83 10.25 -0.89 -13.61
CA SER A 83 11.46 -0.23 -13.12
C SER A 83 11.17 1.15 -12.50
N MET A 84 10.16 1.85 -12.99
CA MET A 84 9.68 3.12 -12.40
C MET A 84 8.77 2.91 -11.17
N LEU A 85 7.89 1.91 -11.20
CA LEU A 85 6.92 1.66 -10.13
C LEU A 85 7.51 0.97 -8.91
N TYR A 86 8.49 0.07 -9.11
CA TYR A 86 9.04 -0.79 -8.06
C TYR A 86 9.63 0.02 -6.89
N PRO A 87 10.45 1.08 -7.09
CA PRO A 87 10.97 1.89 -5.98
C PRO A 87 9.87 2.56 -5.17
N TYR A 88 8.79 3.00 -5.82
CA TYR A 88 7.65 3.62 -5.14
C TYR A 88 6.90 2.61 -4.26
N ILE A 89 6.65 1.40 -4.78
CA ILE A 89 5.98 0.32 -4.05
C ILE A 89 6.86 -0.20 -2.92
N TRP A 90 8.17 -0.32 -3.15
CA TRP A 90 9.16 -0.67 -2.13
C TRP A 90 9.13 0.32 -0.97
N ARG A 91 9.14 1.63 -1.26
CA ARG A 91 9.02 2.67 -0.24
C ARG A 91 7.70 2.57 0.53
N ALA A 92 6.59 2.34 -0.17
CA ALA A 92 5.29 2.13 0.46
C ALA A 92 5.28 0.88 1.37
N GLN A 93 5.90 -0.22 0.94
CA GLN A 93 6.04 -1.45 1.71
C GLN A 93 6.85 -1.21 2.98
N PHE A 94 7.96 -0.48 2.88
CA PHE A 94 8.78 -0.15 4.03
C PHE A 94 8.01 0.67 5.06
N GLN A 95 7.26 1.68 4.63
CA GLN A 95 6.40 2.46 5.53
C GLN A 95 5.34 1.56 6.19
N ALA A 96 4.67 0.73 5.40
CA ALA A 96 3.65 -0.20 5.88
C ALA A 96 4.22 -1.20 6.89
N LYS A 97 5.47 -1.67 6.73
CA LYS A 97 6.12 -2.59 7.67
C LYS A 97 6.09 -2.07 9.12
N TYR A 98 6.16 -0.76 9.30
CA TYR A 98 6.15 -0.10 10.61
C TYR A 98 4.85 0.66 10.90
N SER A 99 3.76 0.36 10.19
CA SER A 99 2.46 0.99 10.47
C SER A 99 1.26 0.08 10.25
N SER A 100 1.35 -0.95 9.42
CA SER A 100 0.29 -1.94 9.19
C SER A 100 0.86 -3.27 8.67
N VAL A 101 0.80 -4.31 9.50
CA VAL A 101 1.35 -5.64 9.16
C VAL A 101 0.63 -6.25 7.95
N ARG A 102 -0.70 -6.15 7.90
CA ARG A 102 -1.51 -6.70 6.81
C ARG A 102 -1.18 -6.03 5.48
N TYR A 103 -1.06 -4.70 5.49
CA TYR A 103 -0.73 -3.93 4.29
C TYR A 103 0.71 -4.19 3.83
N ALA A 104 1.65 -4.31 4.77
CA ALA A 104 3.04 -4.65 4.47
C ALA A 104 3.16 -6.00 3.74
N LYS A 105 2.45 -7.03 4.21
CA LYS A 105 2.41 -8.35 3.57
C LYS A 105 1.85 -8.27 2.15
N ARG A 106 0.75 -7.53 1.96
CA ARG A 106 0.14 -7.34 0.63
C ARG A 106 1.12 -6.67 -0.35
N LEU A 107 1.76 -5.57 0.06
CA LEU A 107 2.72 -4.87 -0.78
C LEU A 107 3.96 -5.74 -1.07
N GLN A 108 4.39 -6.55 -0.10
CA GLN A 108 5.47 -7.52 -0.31
C GLN A 108 5.11 -8.54 -1.39
N SER A 109 3.88 -9.10 -1.36
CA SER A 109 3.41 -10.00 -2.41
C SER A 109 3.36 -9.30 -3.78
N CYS A 110 2.99 -8.02 -3.82
CA CYS A 110 2.98 -7.26 -5.07
C CYS A 110 4.39 -7.10 -5.65
N LEU A 111 5.40 -6.83 -4.80
CA LEU A 111 6.79 -6.76 -5.24
C LEU A 111 7.27 -8.11 -5.80
N TYR A 112 6.92 -9.23 -5.18
CA TYR A 112 7.24 -10.56 -5.71
C TYR A 112 6.56 -10.83 -7.06
N ILE A 113 5.28 -10.48 -7.20
CA ILE A 113 4.55 -10.59 -8.46
C ILE A 113 5.23 -9.73 -9.54
N GLN A 114 5.66 -8.51 -9.22
CA GLN A 114 6.37 -7.66 -10.16
C GLN A 114 7.72 -8.24 -10.59
N THR A 115 8.49 -8.81 -9.66
CA THR A 115 9.74 -9.52 -10.01
C THR A 115 9.46 -10.66 -10.97
N LEU A 116 8.41 -11.47 -10.73
CA LEU A 116 8.01 -12.53 -11.65
C LEU A 116 7.60 -12.00 -13.02
N ILE A 117 6.82 -10.90 -13.07
CA ILE A 117 6.42 -10.26 -14.32
C ILE A 117 7.65 -9.78 -15.10
N VAL A 118 8.64 -9.16 -14.45
CA VAL A 118 9.87 -8.73 -15.13
C VAL A 118 10.59 -9.91 -15.76
N VAL A 119 10.74 -11.02 -15.03
CA VAL A 119 11.40 -12.23 -15.55
C VAL A 119 10.64 -12.78 -16.76
N LEU A 120 9.32 -12.91 -16.67
CA LEU A 120 8.48 -13.39 -17.77
C LEU A 120 8.51 -12.46 -18.98
N SER A 121 8.43 -11.14 -18.75
CA SER A 121 8.53 -10.13 -19.80
C SER A 121 9.91 -10.13 -20.46
N LEU A 122 10.99 -10.35 -19.72
CA LEU A 122 12.35 -10.42 -20.27
C LEU A 122 12.55 -11.67 -21.13
N ILE A 123 12.06 -12.82 -20.66
CA ILE A 123 12.06 -14.06 -21.45
C ILE A 123 11.22 -13.89 -22.72
N ASN A 124 10.04 -13.27 -22.61
CA ASN A 124 9.18 -13.02 -23.77
C ASN A 124 9.78 -12.00 -24.75
N TYR A 125 10.47 -10.99 -24.23
CA TYR A 125 11.20 -10.00 -25.01
C TYR A 125 12.34 -10.63 -25.81
N GLN A 126 13.06 -11.61 -25.24
CA GLN A 126 14.25 -12.18 -25.86
C GLN A 126 13.95 -13.36 -26.81
N TYR A 127 12.92 -14.17 -26.52
CA TYR A 127 12.76 -15.48 -27.19
C TYR A 127 11.39 -15.71 -27.85
N PHE A 128 10.28 -15.42 -27.17
CA PHE A 128 8.97 -15.90 -27.61
C PHE A 128 8.12 -14.88 -28.37
N HIS A 129 8.22 -13.60 -27.98
CA HIS A 129 7.41 -12.51 -28.53
C HIS A 129 5.90 -12.83 -28.56
N SER A 130 5.42 -13.55 -27.55
CA SER A 130 4.05 -14.09 -27.47
C SER A 130 3.09 -13.13 -26.80
N ALA A 131 1.90 -12.96 -27.40
CA ALA A 131 0.80 -12.21 -26.81
C ALA A 131 0.25 -12.89 -25.55
N PHE A 132 0.34 -14.23 -25.47
CA PHE A 132 -0.09 -15.01 -24.31
C PHE A 132 0.79 -14.79 -23.07
N ILE A 133 1.96 -14.15 -23.22
CA ILE A 133 2.80 -13.74 -22.09
C ILE A 133 2.70 -12.22 -21.90
N ALA A 134 2.81 -11.45 -22.98
CA ALA A 134 2.81 -9.99 -22.91
C ALA A 134 1.53 -9.41 -22.30
N LEU A 135 0.35 -9.85 -22.75
CA LEU A 135 -0.93 -9.29 -22.30
C LEU A 135 -1.26 -9.68 -20.85
N PRO A 136 -1.09 -10.95 -20.41
CA PRO A 136 -1.28 -11.30 -19.00
C PRO A 136 -0.30 -10.58 -18.07
N CYS A 137 0.98 -10.41 -18.47
CA CYS A 137 1.95 -9.63 -17.70
C CYS A 137 1.50 -8.19 -17.48
N LEU A 138 1.01 -7.52 -18.54
CA LEU A 138 0.49 -6.15 -18.45
C LEU A 138 -0.77 -6.08 -17.57
N GLY A 139 -1.69 -7.04 -17.70
CA GLY A 139 -2.88 -7.13 -16.86
C GLY A 139 -2.55 -7.35 -15.39
N LEU A 140 -1.66 -8.30 -15.07
CA LEU A 140 -1.20 -8.57 -13.70
C LEU A 140 -0.44 -7.38 -13.11
N LEU A 141 0.30 -6.63 -13.93
CA LEU A 141 0.97 -5.41 -13.50
C LEU A 141 -0.06 -4.36 -13.06
N ALA A 142 -1.17 -4.20 -13.77
CA ALA A 142 -2.23 -3.28 -13.39
C ALA A 142 -2.83 -3.59 -12.00
N PHE A 143 -3.03 -4.86 -11.68
CA PHE A 143 -3.51 -5.28 -10.36
C PHE A 143 -2.47 -5.18 -9.25
N SER A 144 -1.21 -5.51 -9.54
CA SER A 144 -0.11 -5.52 -8.57
C SER A 144 0.57 -4.16 -8.36
N SER A 145 0.09 -3.10 -9.00
CA SER A 145 0.66 -1.75 -8.92
C SER A 145 -0.26 -0.77 -8.19
N PHE A 146 -0.75 0.29 -8.86
CA PHE A 146 -1.46 1.40 -8.23
C PHE A 146 -2.71 0.94 -7.47
N VAL A 147 -3.43 -0.05 -7.99
CA VAL A 147 -4.59 -0.64 -7.29
C VAL A 147 -4.17 -1.22 -5.94
N ALA A 148 -3.06 -1.96 -5.89
CA ALA A 148 -2.56 -2.57 -4.68
C ALA A 148 -2.06 -1.55 -3.64
N VAL A 149 -1.51 -0.41 -4.10
CA VAL A 149 -0.92 0.62 -3.23
C VAL A 149 -1.94 1.65 -2.74
N LEU A 150 -2.93 1.97 -3.54
CA LEU A 150 -3.83 3.10 -3.27
C LEU A 150 -5.14 2.68 -2.63
N ILE A 151 -5.58 1.45 -2.88
CA ILE A 151 -6.88 0.93 -2.45
C ILE A 151 -6.67 -0.14 -1.39
N GLU A 152 -7.40 -0.06 -0.30
CA GLU A 152 -7.47 -1.08 0.75
C GLU A 152 -8.88 -1.67 0.76
N PRO A 153 -9.07 -2.89 0.22
CA PRO A 153 -10.38 -3.53 0.19
C PRO A 153 -10.65 -4.30 1.49
N GLY A 154 -11.92 -4.68 1.68
CA GLY A 154 -12.34 -5.60 2.74
C GLY A 154 -12.84 -4.94 4.02
N PHE A 155 -13.10 -3.64 4.01
CA PHE A 155 -13.84 -2.97 5.08
C PHE A 155 -15.32 -3.40 5.07
N ARG A 156 -15.89 -3.61 6.25
CA ARG A 156 -17.31 -3.92 6.42
C ARG A 156 -18.18 -2.77 5.92
N SER A 157 -19.33 -3.11 5.33
CA SER A 157 -20.35 -2.14 4.90
C SER A 157 -20.74 -1.17 6.03
N SER A 158 -20.87 -1.67 7.25
CA SER A 158 -21.19 -0.91 8.47
C SER A 158 -20.06 -0.04 9.03
N THR A 159 -18.87 -0.07 8.42
CA THR A 159 -17.70 0.69 8.91
C THR A 159 -17.95 2.19 8.79
N ARG A 160 -17.96 2.89 9.93
CA ARG A 160 -18.08 4.34 9.97
C ARG A 160 -16.80 5.01 9.47
N SER A 161 -16.95 6.12 8.75
CA SER A 161 -15.82 6.95 8.26
C SER A 161 -14.88 7.41 9.38
N THR A 162 -15.41 7.64 10.59
CA THR A 162 -14.62 8.01 11.78
C THR A 162 -13.64 6.92 12.20
N LEU A 163 -13.98 5.64 12.04
CA LEU A 163 -13.07 4.52 12.32
C LEU A 163 -11.95 4.43 11.27
N LEU A 164 -12.25 4.77 10.01
CA LEU A 164 -11.24 4.83 8.94
C LEU A 164 -10.25 5.99 9.16
N VAL A 165 -10.73 7.16 9.61
CA VAL A 165 -9.88 8.28 10.03
C VAL A 165 -9.01 7.87 11.22
N ARG A 166 -9.61 7.24 12.24
CA ARG A 166 -8.89 6.74 13.42
C ARG A 166 -7.78 5.78 13.03
N LEU A 167 -8.07 4.83 12.14
CA LEU A 167 -7.08 3.87 11.62
C LEU A 167 -5.92 4.59 10.94
N GLN A 168 -6.21 5.60 10.11
CA GLN A 168 -5.16 6.36 9.44
C GLN A 168 -4.25 7.09 10.42
N HIS A 169 -4.85 7.77 11.40
CA HIS A 169 -4.12 8.47 12.45
C HIS A 169 -3.23 7.53 13.26
N ILE A 170 -3.73 6.33 13.61
CA ILE A 170 -2.93 5.32 14.31
C ILE A 170 -1.72 4.89 13.44
N ARG A 171 -1.92 4.66 12.15
CA ARG A 171 -0.84 4.26 11.22
C ARG A 171 0.21 5.36 11.04
N GLN A 172 -0.21 6.62 10.94
CA GLN A 172 0.69 7.77 10.85
C GLN A 172 1.51 7.91 12.13
N LEU A 173 0.87 7.83 13.29
CA LEU A 173 1.53 7.85 14.58
C LEU A 173 2.49 6.66 14.75
N ALA A 174 2.10 5.46 14.31
CA ALA A 174 2.95 4.27 14.37
C ALA A 174 4.23 4.43 13.56
N TYR A 175 4.12 4.91 12.31
CA TYR A 175 5.28 5.10 11.45
C TYR A 175 6.17 6.25 11.97
N TRP A 176 5.55 7.37 12.35
CA TRP A 176 6.28 8.52 12.86
C TRP A 176 7.01 8.21 14.18
N SER A 177 6.36 7.53 15.12
CA SER A 177 7.00 7.11 16.38
C SER A 177 8.15 6.14 16.13
N TYR A 178 8.03 5.24 15.15
CA TYR A 178 9.16 4.43 14.71
C TYR A 178 10.32 5.29 14.20
N GLN A 179 10.06 6.28 13.33
CA GLN A 179 11.09 7.19 12.85
C GLN A 179 11.79 7.94 13.99
N GLN A 180 11.02 8.44 14.97
CA GLN A 180 11.57 9.10 16.15
C GLN A 180 12.45 8.16 16.99
N SER A 181 12.04 6.90 17.16
CA SER A 181 12.85 5.91 17.90
C SER A 181 14.23 5.65 17.26
N GLN A 182 14.31 5.79 15.93
CA GLN A 182 15.54 5.62 15.15
C GLN A 182 16.32 6.92 14.95
N SER A 183 15.72 8.07 15.28
CA SER A 183 16.36 9.37 15.11
C SER A 183 17.59 9.52 16.01
N LYS A 184 18.60 10.26 15.53
CA LYS A 184 19.71 10.71 16.37
C LYS A 184 19.24 11.75 17.38
N GLU A 185 18.29 12.59 16.97
CA GLU A 185 17.69 13.66 17.75
C GLU A 185 16.17 13.45 17.75
N PRO A 186 15.65 12.58 18.63
CA PRO A 186 14.21 12.40 18.79
C PRO A 186 13.57 13.66 19.37
N GLU A 187 12.31 13.93 19.00
CA GLU A 187 11.58 15.06 19.55
C GLU A 187 11.47 14.96 21.10
N PRO A 188 11.75 16.05 21.84
CA PRO A 188 11.75 16.00 23.30
C PRO A 188 10.33 15.90 23.85
N VAL A 189 10.12 14.97 24.78
CA VAL A 189 8.84 14.79 25.48
C VAL A 189 9.00 15.18 26.94
N PRO A 190 8.17 16.11 27.47
CA PRO A 190 8.22 16.50 28.87
C PRO A 190 8.16 15.28 29.80
N LEU A 191 9.01 15.26 30.83
CA LEU A 191 9.10 14.23 31.86
C LEU A 191 9.62 12.86 31.39
N GLN A 192 10.06 12.74 30.13
CA GLN A 192 10.58 11.48 29.59
C GLN A 192 12.10 11.55 29.41
N LYS A 193 12.83 10.77 30.22
CA LYS A 193 14.31 10.73 30.16
C LYS A 193 14.86 9.89 29.01
N ASP A 194 14.19 8.78 28.70
CA ASP A 194 14.56 7.89 27.59
C ASP A 194 13.56 8.04 26.44
N LEU A 195 13.89 8.95 25.52
CA LEU A 195 13.04 9.28 24.38
C LEU A 195 12.95 8.13 23.37
N LYS A 196 14.07 7.44 23.10
CA LYS A 196 14.08 6.33 22.14
C LYS A 196 13.19 5.18 22.59
N LYS A 197 13.30 4.79 23.87
CA LYS A 197 12.43 3.75 24.45
C LYS A 197 10.97 4.19 24.47
N TYR A 198 10.69 5.44 24.82
CA TYR A 198 9.33 5.99 24.76
C TYR A 198 8.69 5.85 23.38
N TYR A 199 9.40 6.29 22.34
CA TYR A 199 8.90 6.22 20.97
C TYR A 199 8.76 4.78 20.47
N LEU A 200 9.67 3.88 20.87
CA LEU A 200 9.55 2.46 20.56
C LEU A 200 8.32 1.82 21.21
N GLU A 201 8.07 2.10 22.49
CA GLU A 201 6.87 1.63 23.19
C GLU A 201 5.58 2.22 22.58
N LEU A 202 5.61 3.50 22.19
CA LEU A 202 4.49 4.15 21.51
C LEU A 202 4.20 3.47 20.16
N HIS A 203 5.24 3.20 19.36
CA HIS A 203 5.13 2.47 18.11
C HIS A 203 4.47 1.10 18.31
N GLN A 204 4.96 0.30 19.26
CA GLN A 204 4.41 -1.02 19.57
C GLN A 204 2.93 -0.97 19.97
N ARG A 205 2.55 0.01 20.80
CA ARG A 205 1.14 0.22 21.18
C ARG A 205 0.27 0.61 19.98
N CYS A 206 0.76 1.49 19.11
CA CYS A 206 0.02 1.87 17.90
C CYS A 206 -0.16 0.65 16.97
N MET A 207 0.84 -0.20 16.82
CA MET A 207 0.74 -1.42 16.01
C MET A 207 -0.30 -2.40 16.58
N GLN A 208 -0.40 -2.54 17.90
CA GLN A 208 -1.41 -3.38 18.54
C GLN A 208 -2.82 -2.81 18.35
N GLU A 209 -3.00 -1.51 18.50
CA GLU A 209 -4.29 -0.84 18.31
C GLU A 209 -4.73 -0.82 16.84
N GLU A 210 -3.79 -0.74 15.90
CA GLU A 210 -4.06 -0.89 14.48
C GLU A 210 -4.64 -2.26 14.16
N GLN A 211 -4.05 -3.33 14.70
CA GLN A 211 -4.52 -4.70 14.52
C GLN A 211 -5.91 -4.90 15.10
N LYS A 212 -6.14 -4.46 16.34
CA LYS A 212 -7.46 -4.56 16.99
C LYS A 212 -8.53 -3.83 16.18
N LEU A 213 -8.24 -2.61 15.73
CA LEU A 213 -9.19 -1.82 14.96
C LEU A 213 -9.46 -2.46 13.60
N LEU A 214 -8.43 -3.01 12.93
CA LEU A 214 -8.60 -3.75 11.69
C LEU A 214 -9.49 -4.99 11.86
N ASP A 215 -9.31 -5.76 12.92
CA ASP A 215 -10.12 -6.95 13.18
C ASP A 215 -11.61 -6.61 13.45
N GLU A 216 -11.87 -5.42 13.98
CA GLU A 216 -13.21 -4.88 14.18
C GLU A 216 -13.88 -4.49 12.85
N ILE A 217 -13.16 -3.77 11.98
CA ILE A 217 -13.74 -3.13 10.79
C ILE A 217 -13.55 -3.91 9.49
N HIS A 218 -12.66 -4.90 9.42
CA HIS A 218 -12.52 -5.77 8.25
C HIS A 218 -13.42 -7.00 8.36
N TYR A 219 -13.82 -7.53 7.20
CA TYR A 219 -14.31 -8.91 7.13
C TYR A 219 -13.16 -9.89 7.44
N LYS A 220 -13.45 -10.94 8.20
CA LYS A 220 -12.45 -11.97 8.54
C LYS A 220 -12.11 -12.83 7.32
N ASN A 221 -13.07 -13.02 6.43
CA ASN A 221 -12.91 -13.80 5.20
C ASN A 221 -13.85 -13.30 4.10
N PHE A 222 -13.62 -13.76 2.87
CA PHE A 222 -14.47 -13.42 1.73
C PHE A 222 -15.91 -13.91 1.91
N LYS A 223 -16.13 -15.03 2.61
CA LYS A 223 -17.48 -15.58 2.86
C LYS A 223 -18.34 -14.58 3.64
N GLU A 224 -17.80 -13.99 4.70
CA GLU A 224 -18.49 -12.92 5.45
C GLU A 224 -18.77 -11.70 4.58
N ALA A 225 -17.84 -11.32 3.70
CA ALA A 225 -18.07 -10.22 2.77
C ALA A 225 -19.21 -10.51 1.78
N PHE A 226 -19.37 -11.77 1.34
CA PHE A 226 -20.46 -12.19 0.45
C PHE A 226 -21.81 -12.36 1.16
N LEU A 227 -21.82 -12.65 2.46
CA LEU A 227 -23.04 -12.87 3.26
C LEU A 227 -23.62 -11.60 3.89
N ASP A 228 -22.85 -10.50 3.90
CA ASP A 228 -23.29 -9.19 4.41
C ASP A 228 -24.11 -8.41 3.36
N HIS A 229 -24.84 -9.16 2.52
CA HIS A 229 -25.60 -8.73 1.36
C HIS A 229 -27.04 -9.24 1.44
#